data_AF-A0A2P8VT08-F1
#
_entry.id   AF-A0A2P8VT08-F1
#
_cell.length_a   1.000
_cell.length_b   1.000
_cell.length_c   1.000
_cell.angle_alpha   90.00
_cell.angle_beta   90.00
_cell.angle_gamma   90.00
#
_symmetry.space_group_name_H-M   'P 1'
#
loop_
_entity.id
_entity.type
_entity.pdbx_description
1 polymer ?
#
loop_
_entity_poly.entity_id
_entity_poly.type
_entity_poly.pdbx_seq_one_letter_code
_entity_poly.pdbx_strand_id
1 'polypeptide(L)' 'MTTPTASILPQTPVRPRLAITLGDPAGIGPEVVLKALGAKDWAAIADITLLGTRSLLDQTHQALQQSAYGGPLP' A
#
# COMPACT_ATOMS: atom_id res chain seq x y z
N MET A 1 -43.41 18.10 -7.15
CA MET A 1 -42.51 17.11 -6.53
C MET A 1 -41.77 16.40 -7.67
N THR A 2 -40.57 16.87 -8.02
CA THR A 2 -39.74 16.28 -9.09
C THR A 2 -38.60 15.51 -8.45
N THR A 3 -38.67 14.19 -8.52
CA THR A 3 -37.61 13.29 -8.06
C THR A 3 -36.40 13.42 -8.99
N PRO A 4 -35.18 13.68 -8.51
CA PRO A 4 -34.00 13.70 -9.36
C PRO A 4 -33.68 12.27 -9.82
N THR A 5 -33.69 12.07 -11.13
CA THR A 5 -33.22 10.83 -11.79
C THR A 5 -31.71 10.76 -11.63
N ALA A 6 -31.23 9.80 -10.83
CA ALA A 6 -29.80 9.54 -10.66
C ALA A 6 -29.20 9.02 -11.97
N SER A 7 -28.03 9.55 -12.34
CA SER A 7 -27.28 9.20 -13.55
C SER A 7 -26.84 7.73 -13.53
N ILE A 8 -27.16 6.98 -14.59
CA ILE A 8 -26.91 5.53 -14.74
C ILE A 8 -25.59 5.26 -15.46
N LEU A 9 -24.66 6.22 -15.53
CA LEU A 9 -23.37 6.00 -16.15
C LEU A 9 -22.50 5.11 -15.24
N PRO A 10 -21.85 4.06 -15.77
CA PRO A 10 -20.91 3.25 -15.01
C PRO A 10 -19.79 4.17 -14.51
N GLN A 11 -19.81 4.46 -13.20
CA GLN A 11 -18.73 5.16 -12.54
C GLN A 11 -17.56 4.19 -12.48
N THR A 12 -16.51 4.41 -13.26
CA THR A 12 -15.26 3.68 -13.06
C THR A 12 -14.87 3.87 -11.60
N PRO A 13 -14.69 2.82 -10.80
CA PRO A 13 -14.36 2.98 -9.39
C PRO A 13 -13.07 3.80 -9.30
N VAL A 14 -13.19 4.99 -8.72
CA VAL A 14 -12.08 5.92 -8.56
C VAL A 14 -11.09 5.28 -7.59
N ARG A 15 -9.87 5.02 -8.06
CA ARG A 15 -8.81 4.52 -7.19
C ARG A 15 -8.31 5.68 -6.33
N PRO A 16 -8.42 5.60 -4.99
CA PRO A 16 -7.86 6.61 -4.13
C PRO A 16 -6.34 6.65 -4.28
N ARG A 17 -5.78 7.86 -4.25
CA ARG A 17 -4.33 8.08 -4.22
C ARG A 17 -3.88 8.13 -2.77
N LEU A 18 -3.04 7.18 -2.36
CA LEU A 18 -2.60 7.03 -0.98
C LEU A 18 -1.09 7.25 -0.87
N ALA A 19 -0.68 8.29 -0.16
CA ALA A 19 0.71 8.50 0.20
C ALA A 19 1.00 7.85 1.57
N ILE A 20 1.97 6.96 1.63
CA ILE A 20 2.38 6.26 2.87
C ILE A 20 3.81 6.69 3.19
N THR A 21 4.03 7.23 4.40
CA THR A 21 5.36 7.54 4.88
C THR A 21 6.02 6.28 5.45
N LEU A 22 7.33 6.10 5.24
CA LEU A 22 8.07 4.97 5.81
C LEU A 22 8.30 5.10 7.32
N GLY A 23 8.19 6.31 7.87
CA GLY A 23 8.45 6.60 9.28
C GLY A 23 9.94 6.73 9.61
N ASP A 24 10.30 6.37 10.84
CA ASP A 24 11.68 6.35 11.33
C ASP A 24 12.48 5.20 10.69
N PRO A 25 13.64 5.48 10.05
CA PRO A 25 14.51 4.46 9.49
C PRO A 25 14.97 3.37 10.46
N ALA A 26 15.06 3.66 11.76
CA ALA A 26 15.46 2.69 12.77
C ALA A 26 14.28 1.85 13.32
N GLY A 27 13.05 2.19 12.93
CA GLY A 27 11.84 1.48 13.32
C GLY A 27 11.45 0.36 12.36
N ILE A 28 10.28 -0.24 12.61
CA ILE A 28 9.75 -1.35 11.82
C ILE A 28 8.89 -0.92 10.62
N GLY A 29 8.69 0.39 10.42
CA GLY A 29 7.81 0.95 9.38
C GLY A 29 8.05 0.37 7.98
N PRO A 30 9.30 0.32 7.48
CA PRO A 30 9.61 -0.27 6.18
C PRO A 30 9.21 -1.75 6.06
N GLU A 31 9.37 -2.55 7.12
CA GLU A 31 8.96 -3.96 7.13
C GLU A 31 7.43 -4.09 7.02
N VAL A 32 6.70 -3.31 7.83
CA VAL A 32 5.24 -3.32 7.84
C VAL A 32 4.68 -2.93 6.48
N VAL A 33 5.23 -1.86 5.88
CA VAL A 33 4.80 -1.40 4.56
C VAL A 33 5.05 -2.47 3.50
N LEU A 34 6.24 -3.07 3.46
CA LEU A 34 6.57 -4.10 2.48
C LEU A 34 5.65 -5.32 2.58
N LYS A 35 5.44 -5.83 3.80
CA LYS A 35 4.54 -6.97 4.03
C LYS A 35 3.09 -6.64 3.67
N ALA A 36 2.60 -5.47 4.05
CA ALA A 36 1.24 -5.05 3.72
C ALA A 36 1.02 -4.90 2.21
N LEU A 37 2.00 -4.32 1.50
CA LEU A 37 1.96 -4.19 0.04
C LEU A 37 2.09 -5.53 -0.68
N GLY A 38 2.80 -6.50 -0.11
CA GLY A 38 2.90 -7.86 -0.64
C GLY A 38 1.67 -8.73 -0.37
N ALA A 39 0.82 -8.37 0.60
CA ALA A 39 -0.30 -9.21 1.04
C ALA A 39 -1.52 -9.20 0.10
N LYS A 40 -1.64 -8.20 -0.78
CA LYS A 40 -2.79 -8.01 -1.69
C LYS A 40 -2.35 -7.42 -3.01
N ASP A 41 -3.17 -7.62 -4.05
CA ASP A 41 -3.07 -6.84 -5.27
C ASP A 41 -3.68 -5.45 -5.06
N TRP A 42 -2.83 -4.50 -4.71
CA TRP A 42 -3.24 -3.12 -4.46
C TRP A 42 -3.56 -2.34 -5.74
N ALA A 43 -3.13 -2.80 -6.92
CA ALA A 43 -3.37 -2.08 -8.17
C ALA A 43 -4.87 -1.99 -8.54
N ALA A 44 -5.68 -2.92 -8.03
CA ALA A 44 -7.14 -2.88 -8.15
C ALA A 44 -7.82 -1.96 -7.11
N ILE A 45 -7.12 -1.59 -6.03
CA ILE A 45 -7.69 -0.95 -4.84
C ILE A 45 -7.30 0.54 -4.77
N ALA A 46 -6.02 0.87 -4.95
CA ALA A 46 -5.49 2.23 -4.72
C ALA A 46 -4.19 2.49 -5.50
N ASP A 47 -3.95 3.75 -5.82
CA ASP A 47 -2.66 4.22 -6.36
C ASP A 47 -1.78 4.64 -5.19
N ILE A 48 -0.79 3.80 -4.84
CA ILE A 48 0.03 3.99 -3.63
C ILE A 48 1.38 4.64 -3.98
N THR A 49 1.74 5.68 -3.24
CA THR A 49 3.06 6.32 -3.29
C THR A 49 3.75 6.20 -1.93
N LEU A 50 4.96 5.64 -1.91
CA LEU A 50 5.78 5.59 -0.70
C LEU A 50 6.65 6.86 -0.59
N LEU A 51 6.67 7.45 0.60
CA LEU A 51 7.48 8.62 0.94
C LEU A 51 8.56 8.22 1.96
N GLY A 52 9.82 8.23 1.53
CA GLY A 52 10.97 7.91 2.37
C GLY A 52 12.19 7.52 1.55
N THR A 53 13.14 6.83 2.19
CA THR A 53 14.43 6.47 1.58
C THR A 53 14.34 5.13 0.84
N ARG A 54 14.57 5.15 -0.47
CA ARG A 54 14.50 3.95 -1.33
C ARG A 54 15.51 2.86 -0.91
N SER A 55 16.76 3.23 -0.61
CA SER A 55 17.79 2.25 -0.24
C SER A 55 17.45 1.48 1.03
N LEU A 56 16.82 2.14 2.02
CA LEU A 56 16.33 1.48 3.23
C LEU A 56 15.24 0.44 2.91
N LEU A 57 14.32 0.80 2.01
CA LEU A 57 13.26 -0.11 1.58
C LEU A 57 13.84 -1.35 0.87
N ASP A 58 14.81 -1.15 -0.03
CA ASP A 58 15.47 -2.25 -0.73
C ASP A 58 16.27 -3.15 0.23
N GLN A 59 17.00 -2.57 1.20
CA GLN A 59 17.71 -3.30 2.24
C GLN A 59 16.76 -4.11 3.12
N THR A 60 15.65 -3.51 3.55
CA THR A 60 14.63 -4.20 4.37
C THR A 60 14.01 -5.34 3.58
N HIS A 61 13.71 -5.14 2.30
CA HIS A 61 13.19 -6.18 1.44
C HIS A 61 14.17 -7.37 1.31
N GLN A 62 15.45 -7.11 1.09
CA GLN A 62 16.47 -8.17 1.04
C GLN A 62 16.58 -8.94 2.37
N ALA A 63 16.58 -8.24 3.50
CA ALA A 63 16.61 -8.85 4.82
C ALA A 63 15.37 -9.74 5.08
N LEU A 64 14.19 -9.30 4.63
CA LEU A 64 12.95 -10.09 4.72
C LEU A 64 13.00 -11.37 3.87
N GLN A 65 13.57 -11.32 2.67
CA GLN A 65 13.73 -12.52 1.83
C GLN A 65 14.71 -13.55 2.42
N GLN A 66 15.64 -13.10 3.27
CA GLN A 66 16.58 -13.96 3.98
C GLN A 66 16.04 -14.47 5.32
N SER A 67 14.93 -13.89 5.80
CA SER A 67 14.29 -14.29 7.05
C SER A 67 13.51 -15.59 6.88
N ALA A 68 13.59 -16.45 7.90
CA ALA A 68 12.80 -17.69 7.95
C ALA A 68 11.29 -17.42 8.14
N TYR A 69 10.90 -16.21 8.53
CA TYR A 69 9.50 -15.84 8.76
C TYR A 69 8.89 -15.15 7.52
N GLY A 70 8.26 -15.94 6.66
CA GLY A 70 7.48 -15.46 5.51
C GLY A 70 5.98 -15.26 5.81
N GLY A 71 5.57 -15.32 7.08
CA GLY A 71 4.17 -15.19 7.49
C GLY A 71 3.64 -13.76 7.35
N PRO A 72 2.30 -13.58 7.35
CA PRO A 72 1.69 -12.26 7.34
C PRO A 72 2.09 -11.44 8.56
N LEU A 73 1.84 -10.13 8.50
CA LEU A 73 1.88 -9.28 9.68
C LEU A 73 0.94 -9.85 10.75
N PRO A 74 1.37 -9.90 12.03
CA PRO A 74 0.51 -10.34 13.14
C PRO A 74 -0.72 -9.46 13.30
#